data_AF-A0A7J3KGW3-F1
#
_entry.id   AF-A0A7J3KGW3-F1
#
_cell.length_a   1.000
_cell.length_b   1.000
_cell.length_c   1.000
_cell.angle_alpha   90.00
_cell.angle_beta   90.00
_cell.angle_gamma   90.00
#
_symmetry.space_group_name_H-M   'P 1'
#
loop_
_entity.id
_entity.type
_entity.pdbx_description
1 polymer ?
#
loop_
_entity_poly.entity_id
_entity_poly.type
_entity_poly.pdbx_seq_one_letter_code
_entity_poly.pdbx_strand_id
1 'polypeptide(L)'
;MLSNLIYLNESLSILVTIFVISLVFGSIHLLLGDYIRFIIVSSVVSLSIIIHELAHKYVAISLGCYSRYVLHPLGLVLTLISAIPFIPIKIIMPGVTLVSLYTYDPFTFRKINGLTSIAGPLSNIILAIISIIIRIVAYPIMSPIWRSILYLMLRINSW
;
A
#
# COMPACT_ATOMS: atom_id res chain seq x y z
N MET A 1 4.87 7.63 -22.24
CA MET A 1 4.34 6.67 -21.25
C MET A 1 3.51 7.34 -20.14
N LEU A 2 3.55 8.67 -19.95
CA LEU A 2 2.71 9.40 -18.97
C LEU A 2 1.30 9.77 -19.50
N SER A 3 0.99 9.52 -20.77
CA SER A 3 -0.25 9.98 -21.43
C SER A 3 -1.53 9.27 -20.99
N ASN A 4 -1.42 8.20 -20.21
CA ASN A 4 -2.57 7.36 -19.84
C ASN A 4 -2.75 7.29 -18.30
N LEU A 5 -2.39 8.30 -17.52
CA LEU A 5 -2.65 8.30 -16.07
C LEU A 5 -4.10 8.71 -15.78
N ILE A 6 -4.70 8.13 -14.74
CA ILE A 6 -6.06 8.52 -14.31
C ILE A 6 -5.94 9.60 -13.24
N TYR A 7 -6.28 10.84 -13.61
CA TYR A 7 -6.20 12.00 -12.73
C TYR A 7 -7.51 12.19 -11.96
N LEU A 8 -7.70 11.37 -10.92
CA LEU A 8 -8.77 11.58 -9.93
C LEU A 8 -8.25 12.47 -8.79
N ASN A 9 -9.17 12.90 -7.91
CA ASN A 9 -8.78 13.46 -6.62
C ASN A 9 -7.90 12.44 -5.87
N GLU A 10 -6.83 12.92 -5.22
CA GLU A 10 -5.83 12.05 -4.59
C GLU A 10 -6.47 11.10 -3.56
N SER A 11 -7.40 11.61 -2.75
CA SER A 11 -8.17 10.82 -1.80
C SER A 11 -8.96 9.71 -2.49
N LEU A 12 -9.56 9.99 -3.64
CA LEU A 12 -10.34 9.01 -4.41
C LEU A 12 -9.43 7.96 -5.04
N SER A 13 -8.26 8.36 -5.57
CA SER A 13 -7.23 7.44 -6.05
C SER A 13 -6.79 6.48 -4.93
N ILE A 14 -6.54 6.99 -3.72
CA ILE A 14 -6.18 6.18 -2.56
C ILE A 14 -7.32 5.23 -2.18
N LEU A 15 -8.57 5.70 -2.16
CA LEU A 15 -9.74 4.85 -1.86
C LEU A 15 -9.90 3.70 -2.86
N VAL A 16 -9.71 3.97 -4.16
CA VAL A 16 -9.73 2.93 -5.20
C VAL A 16 -8.60 1.94 -4.98
N THR A 17 -7.39 2.42 -4.69
CA THR A 17 -6.24 1.56 -4.35
C THR A 17 -6.52 0.67 -3.15
N ILE A 18 -7.05 1.24 -2.06
CA ILE A 18 -7.43 0.49 -0.86
C ILE A 18 -8.44 -0.61 -1.21
N PHE A 19 -9.48 -0.27 -1.98
CA PHE A 19 -10.50 -1.22 -2.38
C PHE A 19 -9.91 -2.37 -3.20
N VAL A 20 -9.12 -2.07 -4.23
CA VAL A 20 -8.53 -3.08 -5.12
C VAL A 20 -7.53 -3.97 -4.37
N ILE A 21 -6.68 -3.40 -3.52
CA ILE A 21 -5.73 -4.20 -2.73
C ILE A 21 -6.46 -5.03 -1.66
N SER A 22 -7.56 -4.54 -1.11
CA SER A 22 -8.40 -5.32 -0.20
C SER A 22 -8.99 -6.54 -0.89
N LEU A 23 -9.35 -6.44 -2.17
CA LEU A 23 -9.73 -7.60 -2.98
C LEU A 23 -8.56 -8.57 -3.18
N VAL A 24 -7.33 -8.07 -3.42
CA VAL A 24 -6.14 -8.91 -3.59
C VAL A 24 -5.90 -9.83 -2.39
N PHE A 25 -6.01 -9.29 -1.17
CA PHE A 25 -5.77 -10.06 0.05
C PHE A 25 -7.03 -10.73 0.63
N GLY A 26 -8.22 -10.24 0.27
CA GLY A 26 -9.48 -10.62 0.90
C GLY A 26 -10.49 -11.35 0.02
N SER A 27 -10.26 -11.48 -1.30
CA SER A 27 -11.25 -12.05 -2.24
C SER A 27 -11.73 -13.45 -1.87
N ILE A 28 -10.84 -14.30 -1.34
CA ILE A 28 -11.20 -15.64 -0.88
C ILE A 28 -12.20 -15.61 0.29
N HIS A 29 -12.05 -14.66 1.23
CA HIS A 29 -12.97 -14.52 2.36
C HIS A 29 -14.34 -14.05 1.88
N LEU A 30 -14.37 -13.16 0.90
CA LEU A 30 -15.61 -12.69 0.28
C LEU A 30 -16.36 -13.84 -0.42
N LEU A 31 -15.65 -14.68 -1.18
CA LEU A 31 -16.24 -15.84 -1.86
C LEU A 31 -16.79 -16.90 -0.91
N LEU A 32 -16.14 -17.08 0.24
CA LEU A 32 -16.57 -18.02 1.27
C LEU A 32 -17.67 -17.45 2.18
N GLY A 33 -18.11 -16.19 1.96
CA GLY A 33 -19.14 -15.53 2.77
C GLY A 33 -18.64 -15.04 4.14
N ASP A 34 -17.33 -15.01 4.38
CA ASP A 34 -16.74 -14.53 5.64
C ASP A 34 -16.51 -13.01 5.59
N TYR A 35 -17.60 -12.26 5.64
CA TYR A 35 -17.59 -10.79 5.54
C TYR A 35 -16.84 -10.13 6.69
N ILE A 36 -16.85 -10.73 7.89
CA ILE A 36 -16.15 -10.20 9.06
C ILE A 36 -14.64 -10.22 8.81
N ARG A 37 -14.09 -11.34 8.34
CA ARG A 37 -12.65 -11.39 8.00
C ARG A 37 -12.31 -10.47 6.83
N PHE A 38 -13.18 -10.35 5.84
CA PHE A 38 -12.97 -9.40 4.74
C PHE A 38 -12.86 -7.95 5.24
N ILE A 39 -13.74 -7.54 6.17
CA ILE A 39 -13.68 -6.20 6.79
C ILE A 39 -12.36 -6.02 7.55
N ILE A 40 -11.95 -7.01 8.36
CA ILE A 40 -10.69 -6.95 9.11
C ILE A 40 -9.48 -6.80 8.17
N VAL A 41 -9.42 -7.60 7.11
CA VAL A 41 -8.34 -7.51 6.09
C VAL A 41 -8.37 -6.13 5.43
N SER A 42 -9.54 -5.63 5.05
CA SER A 42 -9.69 -4.33 4.40
C SER A 42 -9.25 -3.19 5.31
N SER A 43 -9.56 -3.24 6.60
CA SER A 43 -9.09 -2.24 7.58
C SER A 43 -7.56 -2.25 7.72
N VAL A 44 -6.95 -3.43 7.74
CA VAL A 44 -5.49 -3.57 7.81
C VAL A 44 -4.82 -3.03 6.54
N VAL A 45 -5.32 -3.43 5.36
CA VAL A 45 -4.85 -2.93 4.06
C VAL A 45 -4.97 -1.41 3.99
N SER A 46 -6.10 -0.86 4.44
CA SER A 46 -6.33 0.59 4.44
C SER A 46 -5.22 1.33 5.19
N LEU A 47 -4.91 0.89 6.41
CA LEU A 47 -3.87 1.53 7.22
C LEU A 47 -2.48 1.38 6.59
N SER A 48 -2.14 0.16 6.14
CA SER A 48 -0.87 -0.12 5.45
C SER A 48 -0.65 0.80 4.26
N ILE A 49 -1.62 0.88 3.35
CA ILE A 49 -1.52 1.66 2.12
C ILE A 49 -1.49 3.16 2.39
N ILE A 50 -2.31 3.65 3.33
CA ILE A 50 -2.29 5.07 3.70
C ILE A 50 -0.90 5.46 4.19
N ILE A 51 -0.32 4.68 5.10
CA ILE A 51 1.03 4.95 5.62
C ILE A 51 2.08 4.84 4.50
N HIS A 52 1.98 3.83 3.64
CA HIS A 52 2.88 3.61 2.51
C HIS A 52 2.92 4.80 1.53
N GLU A 53 1.75 5.23 1.05
CA GLU A 53 1.65 6.33 0.09
C GLU A 53 1.96 7.69 0.73
N LEU A 54 1.60 7.88 2.00
CA LEU A 54 2.00 9.06 2.76
C LEU A 54 3.52 9.12 2.96
N ALA A 55 4.20 7.99 3.17
CA ALA A 55 5.66 7.96 3.30
C ALA A 55 6.33 8.44 1.99
N HIS A 56 5.91 7.93 0.84
CA HIS A 56 6.36 8.43 -0.47
C HIS A 56 6.16 9.94 -0.60
N LYS A 57 4.96 10.42 -0.26
CA LYS A 57 4.58 11.82 -0.38
C LYS A 57 5.36 12.73 0.56
N TYR A 58 5.47 12.38 1.84
CA TYR A 58 6.15 13.20 2.85
C TYR A 58 7.65 13.28 2.60
N VAL A 59 8.29 12.21 2.12
CA VAL A 59 9.70 12.27 1.73
C VAL A 59 9.89 13.18 0.50
N ALA A 60 8.99 13.15 -0.48
CA ALA A 60 9.07 14.06 -1.61
C ALA A 60 8.91 15.53 -1.17
N ILE A 61 7.93 15.82 -0.31
CA ILE A 61 7.66 17.16 0.21
C ILE A 61 8.82 17.68 1.06
N SER A 62 9.41 16.84 1.92
CA SER A 62 10.56 17.24 2.75
C SER A 62 11.81 17.55 1.94
N LEU A 63 11.92 16.98 0.73
CA LEU A 63 12.95 17.29 -0.26
C LEU A 63 12.60 18.49 -1.15
N GLY A 64 11.54 19.23 -0.82
CA GLY A 64 11.13 20.44 -1.55
C GLY A 64 10.42 20.17 -2.87
N CYS A 65 9.86 18.97 -3.08
CA CYS A 65 9.11 18.63 -4.29
C CYS A 65 7.60 18.70 -4.06
N TYR A 66 6.85 18.94 -5.13
CA TYR A 66 5.42 18.64 -5.14
C TYR A 66 5.22 17.15 -5.40
N SER A 67 4.30 16.54 -4.67
CA SER A 67 3.96 15.13 -4.85
C SER A 67 2.45 14.89 -4.83
N ARG A 68 2.00 14.00 -5.71
CA ARG A 68 0.59 13.60 -5.84
C ARG A 68 0.47 12.14 -6.23
N TYR A 69 -0.36 11.40 -5.51
CA TYR A 69 -0.71 10.04 -5.89
C TYR A 69 -1.76 10.00 -7.02
N VAL A 70 -1.52 9.20 -8.06
CA VAL A 70 -2.43 8.97 -9.18
C VAL A 70 -2.51 7.50 -9.54
N LEU A 71 -3.63 7.06 -10.12
CA LEU A 71 -3.78 5.67 -10.56
C LEU A 71 -3.11 5.46 -11.91
N HIS A 72 -2.53 4.27 -12.07
CA HIS A 72 -1.95 3.81 -13.32
C HIS A 72 -2.85 2.72 -13.92
N PRO A 73 -3.57 2.94 -15.04
CA PRO A 73 -4.65 2.04 -15.48
C PRO A 73 -4.17 0.61 -15.72
N LEU A 74 -3.04 0.44 -16.40
CA LEU A 74 -2.49 -0.90 -16.62
C LEU A 74 -2.09 -1.57 -15.30
N GLY A 75 -1.56 -0.79 -14.36
CA GLY A 75 -1.19 -1.29 -13.03
C GLY A 75 -2.41 -1.69 -12.21
N LEU A 76 -3.48 -0.90 -12.28
CA LEU A 76 -4.77 -1.18 -11.67
C LEU A 76 -5.40 -2.45 -12.24
N VAL A 77 -5.42 -2.61 -13.56
CA VAL A 77 -5.93 -3.82 -14.23
C VAL A 77 -5.12 -5.04 -13.84
N LEU A 78 -3.78 -4.96 -13.84
CA LEU A 78 -2.93 -6.06 -13.40
C LEU A 78 -3.20 -6.43 -11.93
N THR A 79 -3.39 -5.42 -11.07
CA THR A 79 -3.70 -5.63 -9.65
C THR A 79 -5.05 -6.33 -9.50
N LEU A 80 -6.08 -5.90 -10.23
CA LEU A 80 -7.40 -6.53 -10.26
C LEU A 80 -7.38 -7.97 -10.78
N ILE A 81 -6.67 -8.23 -11.87
CA ILE A 81 -6.51 -9.60 -12.39
C ILE A 81 -5.88 -10.47 -11.31
N SER A 82 -4.81 -9.97 -10.67
CA SER A 82 -4.13 -10.71 -9.61
C SER A 82 -4.99 -10.94 -8.37
N ALA A 83 -6.07 -10.17 -8.18
CA ALA A 83 -7.02 -10.37 -7.07
C ALA A 83 -7.87 -11.65 -7.20
N ILE A 84 -7.88 -12.29 -8.38
CA ILE A 84 -8.53 -13.57 -8.59
C ILE A 84 -7.86 -14.62 -7.66
N PRO A 85 -8.63 -15.31 -6.78
CA PRO A 85 -8.05 -16.14 -5.72
C PRO A 85 -7.11 -17.23 -6.21
N PHE A 86 -7.40 -17.83 -7.37
CA PHE A 86 -6.66 -18.97 -7.92
C PHE A 86 -5.34 -18.58 -8.59
N ILE A 87 -5.06 -17.28 -8.76
CA ILE A 87 -3.79 -16.82 -9.32
C ILE A 87 -2.75 -16.75 -8.18
N PRO A 88 -1.66 -17.54 -8.25
CA PRO A 88 -0.67 -17.59 -7.19
C PRO A 88 0.23 -16.34 -7.14
N ILE A 89 0.37 -15.64 -8.28
CA ILE A 89 1.18 -14.43 -8.39
C ILE A 89 0.29 -13.21 -8.14
N LYS A 90 0.57 -12.47 -7.06
CA LYS A 90 -0.08 -11.20 -6.77
C LYS A 90 0.78 -10.06 -7.32
N ILE A 91 0.17 -9.11 -8.03
CA ILE A 91 0.85 -7.92 -8.54
C ILE A 91 0.18 -6.73 -7.88
N ILE A 92 0.93 -5.93 -7.13
CA ILE A 92 0.39 -4.78 -6.39
C ILE A 92 1.06 -3.52 -6.92
N MET A 93 0.45 -2.92 -7.93
CA MET A 93 0.92 -1.66 -8.52
C MET A 93 -0.25 -0.83 -9.06
N PRO A 94 -1.25 -0.48 -8.24
CA PRO A 94 -2.47 0.19 -8.73
C PRO A 94 -2.26 1.66 -9.13
N GLY A 95 -1.20 2.29 -8.62
CA GLY A 95 -0.92 3.70 -8.85
C GLY A 95 0.56 4.03 -8.74
N VAL A 96 0.86 5.31 -8.94
CA VAL A 96 2.21 5.88 -8.87
C VAL A 96 2.15 7.21 -8.14
N THR A 97 3.11 7.47 -7.26
CA THR A 97 3.34 8.77 -6.65
C THR A 97 4.16 9.63 -7.59
N LEU A 98 3.54 10.65 -8.19
CA LEU A 98 4.22 11.60 -9.06
C LEU A 98 5.06 12.56 -8.20
N VAL A 99 6.30 12.81 -8.62
CA VAL A 99 7.21 13.77 -7.98
C VAL A 99 7.60 14.82 -9.01
N SER A 100 7.36 16.09 -8.70
CA SER A 100 7.67 17.23 -9.56
C SER A 100 8.61 18.20 -8.86
N LEU A 101 9.71 18.54 -9.54
CA LEU A 101 10.69 19.52 -9.07
C LEU A 101 10.37 20.91 -9.65
N TYR A 102 10.80 21.95 -8.93
CA TYR A 102 10.76 23.32 -9.42
C TYR A 102 11.86 23.61 -10.44
N THR A 103 13.04 23.04 -10.24
CA THR A 103 14.20 23.16 -11.14
C THR A 103 14.68 21.77 -11.52
N TYR A 104 14.81 21.52 -12.82
CA TYR A 104 15.17 20.20 -13.33
C TYR A 104 16.70 20.04 -13.36
N ASP A 105 17.23 19.30 -12.39
CA ASP A 105 18.58 18.75 -12.43
C ASP A 105 18.51 17.21 -12.45
N PRO A 106 19.04 16.52 -13.49
CA PRO A 106 18.96 15.06 -13.60
C PRO A 106 19.57 14.30 -12.42
N PHE A 107 20.66 14.79 -11.83
CA PHE A 107 21.31 14.12 -10.70
C PHE A 107 20.44 14.22 -9.44
N THR A 108 19.96 15.42 -9.15
CA THR A 108 19.03 15.68 -8.04
C THR A 108 17.72 14.91 -8.21
N PHE A 109 17.16 14.86 -9.42
CA PHE A 109 15.94 14.11 -9.71
C PHE A 109 16.10 12.62 -9.45
N ARG A 110 17.21 12.00 -9.88
CA ARG A 110 17.49 10.58 -9.61
C ARG A 110 17.61 10.30 -8.12
N LYS A 111 18.31 11.17 -7.37
CA LYS A 111 18.46 11.03 -5.92
C LYS A 111 17.11 11.11 -5.22
N ILE A 112 16.29 12.10 -5.56
CA ILE A 112 14.95 12.27 -4.98
C ILE A 112 14.08 11.05 -5.30
N ASN A 113 14.02 10.61 -6.56
CA ASN A 113 13.25 9.42 -6.94
C ASN A 113 13.71 8.16 -6.20
N GLY A 114 15.01 8.00 -5.98
CA GLY A 114 15.54 6.87 -5.20
C GLY A 114 15.04 6.92 -3.75
N LEU A 115 15.20 8.06 -3.08
CA LEU A 115 14.75 8.25 -1.69
C LEU A 115 13.25 8.09 -1.55
N THR A 116 12.46 8.70 -2.45
CA THR A 116 11.01 8.57 -2.41
C THR A 116 10.60 7.13 -2.68
N SER A 117 11.17 6.44 -3.68
CA SER A 117 10.82 5.05 -4.00
C SER A 117 11.07 4.06 -2.85
N ILE A 118 12.05 4.31 -1.99
CA ILE A 118 12.35 3.45 -0.83
C ILE A 118 11.44 3.78 0.37
N ALA A 119 10.90 5.00 0.46
CA ALA A 119 10.11 5.45 1.60
C ALA A 119 8.87 4.58 1.88
N GLY A 120 8.10 4.24 0.85
CA GLY A 120 6.94 3.35 0.97
C GLY A 120 7.34 1.95 1.48
N PRO A 121 8.22 1.20 0.79
CA PRO A 121 8.72 -0.09 1.26
C PRO A 121 9.30 -0.06 2.68
N LEU A 122 10.06 0.99 3.02
CA LEU A 122 10.61 1.15 4.36
C LEU A 122 9.51 1.30 5.42
N SER A 123 8.45 2.04 5.12
CA SER A 123 7.30 2.20 6.03
C SER A 123 6.59 0.86 6.29
N ASN A 124 6.46 0.01 5.26
CA ASN A 124 5.92 -1.34 5.41
C ASN A 124 6.83 -2.19 6.30
N ILE A 125 8.15 -2.18 6.07
CA ILE A 125 9.11 -2.91 6.92
C ILE A 125 9.00 -2.46 8.39
N ILE A 126 8.88 -1.17 8.65
CA ILE A 126 8.69 -0.63 10.00
C ILE A 126 7.38 -1.16 10.62
N LEU A 127 6.26 -1.13 9.88
CA LEU A 127 4.98 -1.67 10.36
C LEU A 127 5.04 -3.17 10.64
N ALA A 128 5.75 -3.94 9.79
CA ALA A 128 5.97 -5.37 9.98
C ALA A 128 6.78 -5.63 11.26
N ILE A 129 7.87 -4.89 11.49
CA ILE A 129 8.72 -4.99 12.69
C ILE A 129 7.92 -4.66 13.96
N ILE A 130 7.17 -3.55 13.96
CA ILE A 130 6.32 -3.17 15.10
C ILE A 130 5.29 -4.27 15.39
N SER A 131 4.66 -4.82 14.34
CA SER A 131 3.65 -5.87 14.49
C SER A 131 4.22 -7.14 15.11
N ILE A 132 5.42 -7.57 14.71
CA ILE A 132 6.06 -8.76 15.29
C ILE A 132 6.49 -8.53 16.74
N ILE A 133 7.03 -7.35 17.07
CA ILE A 133 7.44 -7.01 18.44
C ILE A 133 6.23 -7.01 19.38
N ILE A 134 5.15 -6.31 19.02
CA ILE A 134 3.91 -6.28 19.82
C ILE A 134 3.37 -7.70 19.98
N ARG A 135 3.38 -8.49 18.90
CA ARG A 135 2.87 -9.85 18.94
C ARG A 135 3.67 -10.76 19.86
N ILE A 136 4.99 -10.63 19.92
CA ILE A 136 5.85 -11.42 20.82
C ILE A 136 5.64 -11.00 22.27
N VAL A 137 5.68 -9.69 22.56
CA VAL A 137 5.60 -9.15 23.92
C VAL A 137 4.21 -9.38 24.54
N ALA A 138 3.15 -9.15 23.77
CA ALA A 138 1.78 -9.22 24.27
C ALA A 138 1.09 -10.58 24.01
N TYR A 139 1.77 -11.56 23.39
CA TYR A 139 1.16 -12.84 22.99
C TYR A 139 0.26 -13.49 24.06
N PRO A 140 0.72 -13.70 25.33
CA PRO A 140 -0.03 -14.48 26.30
C PRO A 140 -1.35 -13.82 26.72
N ILE A 141 -1.42 -12.49 26.73
CA ILE A 141 -2.59 -11.70 27.17
C ILE A 141 -3.51 -11.28 26.01
N MET A 142 -3.07 -11.48 24.77
CA MET A 142 -3.75 -10.93 23.60
C MET A 142 -4.88 -11.83 23.11
N SER A 143 -6.05 -11.25 22.87
CA SER A 143 -7.21 -11.97 22.36
C SER A 143 -7.00 -12.47 20.91
N PRO A 144 -7.76 -13.49 20.46
CA PRO A 144 -7.60 -14.06 19.12
C PRO A 144 -7.74 -13.02 17.99
N ILE A 145 -8.66 -12.06 18.12
CA ILE A 145 -8.90 -11.02 17.11
C ILE A 145 -7.65 -10.15 16.91
N TRP A 146 -7.00 -9.72 18.00
CA TRP A 146 -5.79 -8.90 17.95
C TRP A 146 -4.60 -9.68 17.42
N ARG A 147 -4.48 -10.97 17.77
CA ARG A 147 -3.46 -11.86 17.18
C ARG A 147 -3.64 -11.97 15.66
N SER A 148 -4.87 -12.06 15.17
CA SER A 148 -5.19 -12.09 13.74
C SER A 148 -4.88 -10.75 13.05
N ILE A 149 -5.24 -9.62 13.65
CA ILE A 149 -4.95 -8.28 13.11
C ILE A 149 -3.44 -8.08 12.97
N LEU A 150 -2.66 -8.37 14.01
CA LEU A 150 -1.20 -8.21 13.97
C LEU A 150 -0.54 -9.22 13.01
N TYR A 151 -1.10 -10.42 12.86
CA TYR A 151 -0.65 -11.36 11.85
C TYR A 151 -0.86 -10.83 10.43
N LEU A 152 -2.03 -10.26 10.16
CA LEU A 152 -2.35 -9.67 8.87
C LEU A 152 -1.50 -8.44 8.60
N MET A 153 -1.29 -7.57 9.59
CA MET A 153 -0.36 -6.44 9.50
C MET A 153 1.05 -6.92 9.13
N LEU A 154 1.57 -7.92 9.83
CA LEU A 154 2.88 -8.48 9.51
C LEU A 154 2.92 -8.99 8.06
N ARG A 155 1.96 -9.85 7.67
CA ARG A 155 1.93 -10.52 6.37
C ARG A 155 1.76 -9.55 5.19
N ILE A 156 0.91 -8.53 5.33
CA ILE A 156 0.66 -7.55 4.26
C ILE A 156 1.86 -6.62 4.10
N ASN A 157 2.48 -6.20 5.20
CA ASN A 157 3.60 -5.26 5.16
C ASN A 157 4.98 -5.95 4.96
N SER A 158 5.05 -7.27 5.01
CA SER A 158 6.28 -8.02 4.68
C SER A 158 6.31 -8.51 3.23
N TRP A 159 5.30 -8.15 2.42
CA TRP A 159 5.20 -8.50 1.01
C TRP A 159 6.06 -7.57 0.15
#